data_AF-A0A353FE46-F1
#
_entry.id   AF-A0A353FE46-F1
#
_cell.length_a   1.000
_cell.length_b   1.000
_cell.length_c   1.000
_cell.angle_alpha   90.00
_cell.angle_beta   90.00
_cell.angle_gamma   90.00
#
_symmetry.space_group_name_H-M   'P 1'
#
loop_
_entity.id
_entity.type
_entity.pdbx_description
1 polymer ?
#
loop_
_entity_poly.entity_id
_entity_poly.type
_entity_poly.pdbx_seq_one_letter_code
_entity_poly.pdbx_strand_id
1 'polypeptide(L)' 'MKNIVITGASKGIGFATALEFNRQGHKVLALARNLELLEDLKERSEGNVIIKQH' A
#
# COMPACT_ATOMS: atom_id res chain seq x y z
N MET A 1 -3.86 -15.93 2.15
CA MET A 1 -4.39 -14.55 2.08
C MET A 1 -4.55 -13.99 3.48
N LYS A 2 -4.02 -12.80 3.75
CA LYS A 2 -4.10 -12.10 5.05
C LYS A 2 -4.43 -10.62 4.81
N ASN A 3 -4.90 -9.95 5.87
CA ASN A 3 -5.07 -8.50 5.89
C ASN A 3 -3.82 -7.86 6.51
N ILE A 4 -3.22 -6.89 5.84
CA ILE A 4 -1.98 -6.24 6.26
C ILE A 4 -2.20 -4.74 6.32
N VAL A 5 -1.74 -4.10 7.40
CA VAL A 5 -1.77 -2.65 7.57
C VAL A 5 -0.35 -2.13 7.54
N ILE A 6 -0.09 -1.12 6.71
CA ILE A 6 1.22 -0.49 6.58
C ILE A 6 1.08 1.01 6.79
N THR A 7 1.71 1.51 7.84
CA THR A 7 1.89 2.95 8.07
C THR A 7 3.18 3.44 7.43
N GLY A 8 3.18 4.66 6.88
CA GLY A 8 4.34 5.16 6.13
C GLY A 8 4.46 4.53 4.74
N ALA A 9 3.33 4.15 4.13
CA ALA A 9 3.30 3.41 2.86
C ALA A 9 3.56 4.29 1.61
N SER A 10 3.70 5.61 1.76
CA SER A 10 3.80 6.54 0.62
C SER A 10 5.16 6.52 -0.09
N LYS A 11 6.23 5.97 0.50
CA LYS A 11 7.56 5.91 -0.11
C LYS A 11 8.50 4.92 0.57
N GLY A 12 9.65 4.67 -0.06
CA GLY A 12 10.73 3.88 0.53
C GLY A 12 10.29 2.45 0.86
N ILE A 13 10.68 1.96 2.04
CA ILE A 13 10.41 0.58 2.45
C ILE A 13 8.92 0.30 2.56
N GLY A 14 8.14 1.19 3.18
CA GLY A 14 6.69 0.97 3.33
C GLY A 14 5.96 0.81 1.99
N PHE A 15 6.39 1.56 0.98
CA PHE A 15 5.87 1.45 -0.38
C PHE A 15 6.21 0.11 -1.03
N ALA A 16 7.49 -0.27 -1.01
CA ALA A 16 7.95 -1.54 -1.58
C ALA A 16 7.30 -2.75 -0.86
N THR A 17 7.17 -2.68 0.47
CA THR A 17 6.51 -3.70 1.28
C THR A 17 5.02 -3.83 0.93
N ALA A 18 4.33 -2.72 0.68
CA ALA A 18 2.92 -2.73 0.29
C ALA A 18 2.71 -3.41 -1.07
N LEU A 19 3.56 -3.09 -2.06
CA LEU A 19 3.53 -3.74 -3.36
C LEU A 19 3.83 -5.23 -3.25
N GLU A 20 4.86 -5.62 -2.51
CA GLU A 20 5.26 -7.02 -2.39
C GLU A 20 4.18 -7.88 -1.72
N PHE A 21 3.57 -7.40 -0.63
CA PHE A 21 2.47 -8.12 -0.02
C PHE A 21 1.23 -8.17 -0.92
N ASN A 22 0.96 -7.13 -1.70
CA ASN A 22 -0.12 -7.16 -2.67
C ASN A 22 0.13 -8.19 -3.78
N ARG A 23 1.35 -8.24 -4.32
CA ARG A 23 1.82 -9.22 -5.31
C ARG A 23 1.73 -10.66 -4.80
N GLN A 24 1.94 -10.88 -3.50
CA GLN A 24 1.71 -12.18 -2.83
C GLN A 24 0.22 -12.50 -2.61
N GLY A 25 -0.71 -11.69 -3.13
CA GLY A 25 -2.15 -11.91 -3.04
C GLY A 25 -2.74 -11.58 -1.66
N HIS A 26 -2.11 -10.69 -0.90
CA HIS A 26 -2.67 -10.19 0.36
C HIS A 26 -3.48 -8.91 0.14
N LYS A 27 -4.45 -8.67 1.03
CA LYS A 27 -5.19 -7.41 1.07
C LYS A 27 -4.41 -6.42 1.92
N VAL A 28 -4.03 -5.29 1.34
CA VAL A 28 -3.19 -4.30 2.01
C VAL A 28 -3.99 -3.02 2.26
N LEU A 29 -3.94 -2.51 3.48
CA LEU A 29 -4.35 -1.16 3.86
C LEU A 29 -3.08 -0.30 4.00
N ALA A 30 -2.88 0.63 3.09
CA ALA A 30 -1.73 1.53 3.05
C ALA A 30 -2.11 2.91 3.62
N LEU A 31 -1.37 3.35 4.64
CA LEU A 31 -1.61 4.60 5.38
C LEU A 31 -0.40 5.54 5.29
N ALA A 32 -0.64 6.80 4.96
CA ALA A 32 0.36 7.86 4.98
C ALA A 32 -0.28 9.26 4.90
N ARG A 33 0.51 10.30 5.16
CA ARG A 33 0.06 11.70 5.13
C ARG A 33 -0.15 12.27 3.73
N ASN A 34 0.59 11.78 2.74
CA ASN A 34 0.52 12.27 1.36
C ASN A 34 -0.35 11.32 0.53
N LEU A 35 -1.54 11.80 0.14
CA LEU A 35 -2.51 11.03 -0.65
C LEU A 35 -2.03 10.78 -2.09
N GLU A 36 -1.40 11.76 -2.74
CA GLU A 36 -0.89 11.63 -4.11
C GLU A 36 0.10 10.48 -4.25
N LEU A 37 1.03 10.37 -3.29
CA LEU A 37 1.98 9.25 -3.25
C LEU A 37 1.32 7.90 -2.93
N LEU A 38 0.18 7.90 -2.23
CA LEU A 38 -0.58 6.67 -2.01
C LEU A 38 -1.36 6.26 -3.27
N GLU A 39 -1.83 7.21 -4.08
CA GLU A 39 -2.45 6.90 -5.37
C GLU A 39 -1.44 6.26 -6.33
N ASP A 40 -0.18 6.73 -6.39
CA ASP A 40 0.89 6.06 -7.17
C ASP A 40 1.12 4.61 -6.68
N LEU A 41 1.08 4.37 -5.36
CA LEU A 41 1.15 3.00 -4.81
C LEU A 41 -0.01 2.15 -5.33
N LYS A 42 -1.22 2.69 -5.35
CA LYS A 42 -2.44 1.98 -5.78
C LYS A 42 -2.41 1.70 -7.28
N GLU A 43 -1.97 2.65 -8.10
CA GLU A 43 -1.81 2.50 -9.55
C GLU A 43 -0.77 1.41 -9.90
N ARG A 44 0.29 1.28 -9.10
CA ARG A 44 1.32 0.24 -9.27
C ARG A 44 0.98 -1.11 -8.63
N SER A 45 -0.13 -1.18 -7.90
CA SER A 45 -0.58 -2.42 -7.26
C SER A 45 -1.43 -3.23 -8.23
N GLU A 46 -1.17 -4.53 -8.35
CA GLU A 46 -1.87 -5.43 -9.28
C GLU A 46 -3.17 -6.02 -8.68
N GLY A 47 -3.42 -5.79 -7.39
CA GLY A 47 -4.53 -6.41 -6.66
C GLY A 47 -5.18 -5.49 -5.63
N ASN A 48 -5.70 -6.10 -4.56
CA ASN A 48 -6.57 -5.42 -3.58
C ASN A 48 -5.80 -4.56 -2.56
N VAL A 49 -5.40 -3.34 -2.97
CA VAL A 49 -4.84 -2.30 -2.09
C VAL A 49 -5.90 -1.23 -1.79
N ILE A 50 -6.11 -0.96 -0.51
CA ILE A 50 -6.91 0.16 -0.01
C ILE A 50 -5.94 1.20 0.51
N ILE A 51 -6.11 2.44 0.08
CA ILE A 51 -5.31 3.57 0.58
C ILE A 51 -6.16 4.44 1.50
N LYS A 52 -5.55 5.01 2.54
CA LYS A 52 -6.20 6.01 3.38
C LYS A 52 -5.18 7.02 3.91
N GLN A 53 -5.51 8.30 3.78
CA GLN A 53 -4.71 9.37 4.35
C GLN A 53 -4.89 9.43 5.88
N HIS A 54 -3.78 9.50 6.63
CA HIS A 54 -3.75 9.69 8.09
C HIS A 54 -2.51 10.48 8.52
#